data_AF-A0A7H8RBH4-F1
#
_entry.id   AF-A0A7H8RBH4-F1
#
_cell.length_a   1.000
_cell.length_b   1.000
_cell.length_c   1.000
_cell.angle_alpha   90.00
_cell.angle_beta   90.00
_cell.angle_gamma   90.00
#
_symmetry.space_group_name_H-M   'P 1'
#
loop_
_entity.id
_entity.type
_entity.pdbx_description
1 polymer ?
#
loop_
_entity_poly.entity_id
_entity_poly.type
_entity_poly.pdbx_seq_one_letter_code
_entity_poly.pdbx_strand_id
1 'polypeptide(L)'
;MASISSSLETLFNINNVPYGIITSNGEQKKRCATVLGDFAVDLGVLHAEGIFHGVPGLDGNPFMRVSLITQTLTVILAAFRAQHTLKQDYLNVFAALPKATHKAVRERLIQHLSQLGLVSTSKLPAGFMPLSEVKNHFPMDTRNFT
;
A
#
# COMPACT_ATOMS: atom_id res chain seq x y z
N MET A 1 -11.35 22.65 -4.92
CA MET A 1 -11.89 21.26 -4.89
C MET A 1 -10.90 20.40 -5.65
N ALA A 2 -10.27 19.42 -4.99
CA ALA A 2 -9.31 18.55 -5.65
C ALA A 2 -10.07 17.33 -6.20
N SER A 3 -10.42 17.36 -7.48
CA SER A 3 -10.92 16.19 -8.19
C SER A 3 -9.74 15.25 -8.44
N ILE A 4 -9.85 13.98 -8.07
CA ILE A 4 -8.90 12.95 -8.51
C ILE A 4 -9.13 12.77 -10.02
N SER A 5 -8.45 13.59 -10.83
CA SER A 5 -8.56 13.54 -12.29
C SER A 5 -7.92 12.24 -12.76
N SER A 6 -8.74 11.28 -13.17
CA SER A 6 -8.29 10.09 -13.91
C SER A 6 -8.00 10.45 -15.37
N SER A 7 -7.32 11.56 -15.64
CA SER A 7 -6.99 11.94 -17.01
C SER A 7 -6.07 10.88 -17.61
N LEU A 8 -6.50 10.31 -18.74
CA LEU A 8 -5.80 9.28 -19.51
C LEU A 8 -4.37 9.65 -19.93
N GLU A 9 -3.98 10.92 -19.74
CA GLU A 9 -2.64 11.45 -20.06
C GLU A 9 -1.64 11.39 -18.90
N THR A 10 -2.08 11.10 -17.68
CA THR A 10 -1.14 10.93 -16.56
C THR A 10 -0.44 9.58 -16.65
N LEU A 11 0.86 9.56 -16.40
CA LEU A 11 1.65 8.32 -16.29
C LEU A 11 1.16 7.42 -15.15
N PHE A 12 0.35 7.94 -14.22
CA PHE A 12 -0.10 7.29 -12.99
C PHE A 12 -1.62 7.14 -12.95
N ASN A 13 -2.15 6.45 -13.94
CA ASN A 13 -3.58 6.09 -14.03
C ASN A 13 -3.85 4.70 -13.43
N ILE A 14 -5.13 4.31 -13.39
CA ILE A 14 -5.54 3.03 -12.79
C ILE A 14 -4.90 1.78 -13.43
N ASN A 15 -4.46 1.87 -14.68
CA ASN A 15 -3.74 0.80 -15.37
C ASN A 15 -2.25 0.77 -15.01
N ASN A 16 -1.71 1.87 -14.50
CA ASN A 16 -0.33 1.99 -14.05
C ASN A 16 -0.22 2.52 -12.61
N VAL A 17 -0.32 1.58 -11.67
CA VAL A 17 -0.24 1.82 -10.23
C VAL A 17 1.10 1.27 -9.71
N PRO A 18 2.19 2.06 -9.71
CA PRO A 18 3.51 1.60 -9.27
C PRO A 18 3.62 1.63 -7.74
N TYR A 19 4.65 0.98 -7.21
CA TYR A 19 4.96 0.98 -5.78
C TYR A 19 6.23 1.79 -5.52
N GLY A 20 6.26 2.56 -4.44
CA GLY A 20 7.41 3.37 -4.05
C GLY A 20 7.53 3.52 -2.54
N ILE A 21 8.58 4.24 -2.13
CA ILE A 21 8.81 4.64 -0.75
C ILE A 21 8.77 6.16 -0.67
N ILE A 22 8.00 6.69 0.26
CA ILE A 22 7.85 8.13 0.46
C ILE A 22 8.05 8.53 1.92
N THR A 23 8.34 9.81 2.13
CA THR A 23 8.13 10.53 3.40
C THR A 23 7.22 11.73 3.12
N SER A 24 6.41 12.14 4.09
CA SER A 24 5.54 13.32 4.00
C SER A 24 6.10 14.50 4.80
N ASN A 25 5.77 15.73 4.41
CA ASN A 25 6.25 16.99 4.97
C ASN A 25 6.47 16.97 6.50
N GLY A 26 7.75 16.99 6.91
CA GLY A 26 8.18 17.06 8.31
C GLY A 26 8.41 15.72 9.00
N GLU A 27 7.85 14.62 8.47
CA GLU A 27 8.07 13.29 9.02
C GLU A 27 9.27 12.60 8.37
N GLN A 28 10.16 12.05 9.20
CA GLN A 28 11.29 11.23 8.74
C GLN A 28 10.92 9.75 8.53
N LYS A 29 9.65 9.38 8.76
CA LYS A 29 9.20 8.00 8.69
C LYS A 29 8.93 7.61 7.24
N LYS A 30 9.74 6.70 6.70
CA LYS A 30 9.54 6.10 5.37
C LYS A 30 8.33 5.18 5.36
N ARG A 31 7.61 5.15 4.24
CA ARG A 31 6.37 4.39 4.10
C ARG A 31 6.23 3.84 2.69
N CYS A 32 5.70 2.61 2.59
CA CYS A 32 5.29 2.04 1.32
C CYS A 32 4.08 2.79 0.79
N ALA A 33 4.16 3.26 -0.45
CA ALA A 33 3.10 4.02 -1.09
C ALA A 33 2.90 3.60 -2.54
N THR A 34 1.76 3.99 -3.08
CA THR A 34 1.49 4.00 -4.52
C THR A 34 1.12 5.42 -4.96
N VAL A 35 0.84 5.61 -6.24
CA VAL A 35 0.42 6.89 -6.81
C VAL A 35 -0.84 6.70 -7.66
N LEU A 36 -1.75 7.67 -7.56
CA LEU A 36 -2.93 7.81 -8.40
C LEU A 36 -3.15 9.29 -8.74
N GLY A 37 -3.05 9.64 -10.02
CA GLY A 37 -3.08 11.04 -10.44
C GLY A 37 -2.03 11.87 -9.70
N ASP A 38 -2.48 12.93 -9.04
CA ASP A 38 -1.62 13.87 -8.29
C ASP A 38 -1.44 13.51 -6.81
N PHE A 39 -1.81 12.29 -6.41
CA PHE A 39 -1.76 11.85 -5.02
C PHE A 39 -0.87 10.64 -4.84
N ALA A 40 -0.03 10.69 -3.82
CA ALA A 40 0.55 9.50 -3.23
C ALA A 40 -0.45 8.88 -2.23
N VAL A 41 -0.48 7.55 -2.18
CA VAL A 41 -1.40 6.79 -1.33
C VAL A 41 -0.62 5.83 -0.45
N ASP A 42 -0.70 6.02 0.87
CA ASP A 42 -0.02 5.21 1.89
C ASP A 42 -0.66 3.82 1.99
N LEU A 43 0.10 2.79 1.59
CA LEU A 43 -0.36 1.40 1.58
C LEU A 43 -0.51 0.83 2.99
N GLY A 44 0.26 1.35 3.96
CA GLY A 44 0.15 0.99 5.36
C GLY A 44 -1.12 1.53 6.01
N VAL A 45 -1.62 2.69 5.56
CA VAL A 45 -2.92 3.24 5.97
C VAL A 45 -4.05 2.44 5.34
N LEU A 46 -4.02 2.20 4.02
CA LEU A 46 -5.03 1.36 3.36
C LEU A 46 -5.10 -0.05 3.99
N HIS A 47 -3.95 -0.62 4.34
CA HIS A 47 -3.92 -1.89 5.06
C HIS A 47 -4.64 -1.82 6.41
N ALA A 48 -4.36 -0.79 7.21
CA ALA A 48 -5.00 -0.59 8.51
C ALA A 48 -6.52 -0.37 8.41
N GLU A 49 -7.00 0.19 7.29
CA GLU A 49 -8.42 0.31 6.98
C GLU A 49 -9.06 -1.00 6.50
N GLY A 50 -8.30 -2.09 6.45
CA GLY A 50 -8.80 -3.41 6.04
C GLY A 50 -8.94 -3.57 4.54
N ILE A 51 -8.40 -2.64 3.73
CA ILE A 51 -8.48 -2.73 2.27
C ILE A 51 -7.88 -4.03 1.78
N PHE A 52 -6.78 -4.52 2.34
CA PHE A 52 -6.16 -5.77 1.89
C PHE A 52 -6.51 -7.00 2.72
N HIS A 53 -7.60 -6.97 3.51
CA HIS A 53 -8.02 -8.13 4.30
C HIS A 53 -8.34 -9.31 3.38
N GLY A 54 -7.76 -10.47 3.69
CA GLY A 54 -7.98 -11.72 2.96
C GLY A 54 -6.99 -11.94 1.81
N VAL A 55 -6.02 -11.04 1.61
CA VAL A 55 -4.94 -11.25 0.64
C VAL A 55 -3.96 -12.31 1.17
N PRO A 56 -3.84 -13.48 0.52
CA PRO A 56 -2.98 -14.56 1.02
C PRO A 56 -1.52 -14.15 1.06
N GLY A 57 -0.85 -14.41 2.20
CA GLY A 57 0.58 -14.15 2.38
C GLY A 57 0.96 -12.69 2.66
N LEU A 58 0.01 -11.75 2.64
CA LEU A 58 0.28 -10.35 2.98
C LEU A 58 0.40 -10.15 4.51
N ASP A 59 -0.45 -10.85 5.27
CA ASP A 59 -0.53 -10.86 6.75
C ASP A 59 0.57 -11.69 7.44
N GLY A 60 1.77 -11.74 6.85
CA GLY A 60 2.96 -12.38 7.42
C GLY A 60 3.30 -13.76 6.84
N ASN A 61 4.60 -14.08 6.95
CA ASN A 61 5.29 -15.20 6.31
C ASN A 61 4.56 -16.57 6.40
N PRO A 62 4.65 -17.41 5.34
CA PRO A 62 4.15 -18.79 5.36
C PRO A 62 4.84 -19.68 6.43
N PHE A 63 5.99 -19.26 6.97
CA PHE A 63 6.75 -19.99 7.99
C PHE A 63 6.40 -19.63 9.45
N MET A 64 5.58 -18.61 9.70
CA MET A 64 5.12 -18.26 11.06
C MET A 64 3.81 -18.98 11.38
N ARG A 65 3.84 -20.32 11.48
CA ARG A 65 2.74 -21.08 12.09
C ARG A 65 2.76 -20.87 13.59
N VAL A 66 2.09 -19.82 14.07
CA VAL A 66 1.65 -19.82 15.47
C VAL A 66 0.42 -20.73 15.50
N SER A 67 0.54 -21.91 16.11
CA SER A 67 -0.62 -22.74 16.46
C SER A 67 -1.45 -21.96 17.46
N LEU A 68 -2.42 -21.19 16.97
CA LEU A 68 -3.38 -20.47 17.80
C LEU A 68 -4.63 -21.32 17.92
N ILE A 69 -4.90 -21.73 19.16
CA ILE A 69 -5.99 -22.61 19.57
C ILE A 69 -7.37 -21.92 19.59
N THR A 70 -7.52 -20.69 19.10
CA THR A 70 -8.82 -19.98 19.09
C THR A 70 -8.93 -19.00 17.90
N GLN A 71 -10.14 -18.91 17.33
CA GLN A 71 -10.42 -18.14 16.10
C GLN A 71 -10.25 -16.61 16.28
N THR A 72 -10.40 -16.10 17.49
CA THR A 72 -10.31 -14.65 17.80
C THR A 72 -8.86 -14.12 17.82
N LEU A 73 -7.89 -14.91 18.30
CA LEU A 73 -6.48 -14.49 18.34
C LEU A 73 -5.83 -14.44 16.94
N THR A 74 -6.32 -15.25 16.00
CA THR A 74 -5.82 -15.32 14.62
C THR A 74 -6.03 -13.99 13.87
N VAL A 75 -7.19 -13.35 14.04
CA VAL A 75 -7.52 -12.09 13.34
C VAL A 75 -6.65 -10.94 13.84
N ILE A 76 -6.44 -10.84 15.15
CA ILE A 76 -5.64 -9.77 15.76
C ILE A 76 -4.16 -9.87 15.35
N LEU A 77 -3.60 -11.09 15.33
CA LEU A 77 -2.22 -11.30 14.92
C LEU A 77 -2.01 -11.14 13.40
N ALA A 78 -2.99 -11.49 12.57
CA ALA A 78 -2.94 -11.23 11.13
C ALA A 78 -2.92 -9.72 10.83
N ALA A 79 -3.79 -8.93 11.48
CA ALA A 79 -3.81 -7.48 11.35
C ALA A 79 -2.48 -6.83 11.77
N PHE A 80 -1.82 -7.33 12.82
CA PHE A 80 -0.50 -6.84 13.24
C PHE A 80 0.61 -7.21 12.25
N ARG A 81 0.48 -8.33 11.52
CA ARG A 81 1.53 -8.85 10.64
C ARG A 81 1.57 -8.22 9.26
N ALA A 82 0.45 -7.89 8.63
CA ALA A 82 0.53 -7.15 7.36
C ALA A 82 0.86 -5.67 7.55
N GLN A 83 0.60 -5.11 8.74
CA GLN A 83 1.23 -3.86 9.13
C GLN A 83 2.75 -3.97 9.03
N HIS A 84 3.35 -5.14 9.26
CA HIS A 84 4.77 -5.31 9.04
C HIS A 84 5.12 -5.22 7.55
N THR A 85 4.45 -5.94 6.63
CA THR A 85 4.86 -5.96 5.21
C THR A 85 4.77 -4.60 4.51
N LEU A 86 3.70 -3.83 4.75
CA LEU A 86 3.44 -2.55 4.07
C LEU A 86 3.83 -1.30 4.89
N LYS A 87 4.40 -1.47 6.09
CA LYS A 87 4.97 -0.36 6.90
C LYS A 87 6.48 -0.52 7.11
N GLN A 88 7.20 -0.89 6.04
CA GLN A 88 8.66 -0.96 6.03
C GLN A 88 9.27 0.31 5.41
N ASP A 89 10.56 0.51 5.69
CA ASP A 89 11.35 1.58 5.09
C ASP A 89 11.72 1.30 3.61
N TYR A 90 11.55 0.05 3.16
CA TYR A 90 11.82 -0.41 1.79
C TYR A 90 10.83 -1.51 1.37
N LEU A 91 10.62 -1.68 0.06
CA LEU A 91 9.70 -2.68 -0.52
C LEU A 91 10.25 -4.12 -0.53
N ASN A 92 11.44 -4.39 0.00
CA ASN A 92 12.10 -5.71 -0.07
C ASN A 92 11.20 -6.84 0.46
N VAL A 93 10.54 -6.65 1.61
CA VAL A 93 9.65 -7.66 2.21
C VAL A 93 8.46 -7.92 1.29
N PHE A 94 7.84 -6.87 0.76
CA PHE A 94 6.75 -7.00 -0.20
C PHE A 94 7.22 -7.71 -1.48
N ALA A 95 8.38 -7.35 -2.02
CA ALA A 95 8.94 -7.93 -3.23
C ALA A 95 9.29 -9.42 -3.10
N ALA A 96 9.63 -9.88 -1.89
CA ALA A 96 9.89 -11.29 -1.60
C ALA A 96 8.61 -12.16 -1.54
N LEU A 97 7.42 -11.55 -1.52
CA LEU A 97 6.16 -12.29 -1.52
C LEU A 97 5.91 -13.01 -2.86
N PRO A 98 5.11 -14.09 -2.87
CA PRO A 98 4.72 -14.76 -4.10
C PRO A 98 4.00 -13.81 -5.08
N LYS A 99 4.20 -14.04 -6.39
CA LYS A 99 3.51 -13.28 -7.45
C LYS A 99 1.98 -13.28 -7.31
N ALA A 100 1.42 -14.38 -6.79
CA ALA A 100 -0.01 -14.47 -6.51
C ALA A 100 -0.47 -13.42 -5.48
N THR A 101 0.35 -13.17 -4.44
CA THR A 101 0.10 -12.13 -3.45
C THR A 101 0.21 -10.74 -4.06
N HIS A 102 1.23 -10.47 -4.90
CA HIS A 102 1.34 -9.19 -5.62
C HIS A 102 0.13 -8.91 -6.50
N LYS A 103 -0.33 -9.93 -7.23
CA LYS A 103 -1.52 -9.86 -8.08
C LYS A 103 -2.76 -9.51 -7.25
N ALA A 104 -2.99 -10.22 -6.15
CA ALA A 104 -4.12 -9.98 -5.28
C ALA A 104 -4.09 -8.58 -4.63
N VAL A 105 -2.92 -8.09 -4.19
CA VAL A 105 -2.77 -6.70 -3.70
C VAL A 105 -3.13 -5.70 -4.79
N ARG A 106 -2.59 -5.90 -6.00
CA ARG A 106 -2.85 -5.01 -7.14
C ARG A 106 -4.33 -4.98 -7.51
N GLU A 107 -4.99 -6.14 -7.59
CA GLU A 107 -6.42 -6.23 -7.90
C GLU A 107 -7.26 -5.48 -6.87
N ARG A 108 -6.96 -5.69 -5.58
CA ARG A 108 -7.68 -5.02 -4.50
C ARG A 108 -7.44 -3.51 -4.48
N LEU A 109 -6.22 -3.09 -4.75
CA LEU A 109 -5.84 -1.68 -4.86
C LEU A 109 -6.59 -1.02 -6.02
N ILE A 110 -6.55 -1.61 -7.21
CA ILE A 110 -7.25 -1.10 -8.40
C ILE A 110 -8.76 -1.01 -8.14
N GLN A 111 -9.35 -2.05 -7.54
CA GLN A 111 -10.78 -2.05 -7.20
C GLN A 111 -11.13 -0.87 -6.28
N HIS A 112 -10.35 -0.66 -5.22
CA HIS A 112 -10.59 0.42 -4.26
C HIS A 112 -10.40 1.81 -4.88
N LEU A 113 -9.30 2.02 -5.61
CA LEU A 113 -9.00 3.29 -6.27
C LEU A 113 -10.03 3.65 -7.34
N SER A 114 -10.53 2.65 -8.09
CA SER A 114 -11.58 2.85 -9.09
C SER A 114 -12.89 3.29 -8.45
N GLN A 115 -13.24 2.76 -7.27
CA GLN A 115 -14.43 3.15 -6.53
C GLN A 115 -14.34 4.59 -6.02
N LEU A 116 -13.17 5.04 -5.58
CA LEU A 116 -12.97 6.42 -5.12
C LEU A 116 -13.14 7.45 -6.25
N GLY A 117 -12.72 7.14 -7.47
CA GLY A 117 -12.93 8.00 -8.64
C GLY A 117 -14.41 8.23 -8.99
N LEU A 118 -15.31 7.38 -8.49
CA LEU A 118 -16.77 7.51 -8.68
C LEU A 118 -17.43 8.38 -7.59
N VAL A 119 -16.74 8.66 -6.49
CA VAL A 119 -17.29 9.40 -5.36
C VAL A 119 -16.69 10.81 -5.36
N SER A 120 -17.52 11.82 -5.62
CA SER A 120 -17.15 13.23 -5.42
C SER A 120 -17.06 13.52 -3.93
N THR A 121 -15.94 13.18 -3.30
CA THR A 121 -15.70 13.48 -1.88
C THR A 121 -15.16 14.91 -1.74
N SER A 122 -15.79 15.71 -0.88
CA SER A 122 -15.29 17.04 -0.51
C SER A 122 -14.02 16.98 0.35
N LYS A 123 -13.70 15.80 0.88
CA LYS A 123 -12.55 15.50 1.72
C LYS A 123 -11.69 14.41 1.09
N LEU A 124 -10.39 14.57 1.19
CA LEU A 124 -9.42 13.59 0.74
C LEU A 124 -9.48 12.34 1.65
N PRO A 125 -9.52 11.10 1.11
CA PRO A 125 -9.54 9.89 1.92
C PRO A 125 -8.26 9.76 2.78
N ALA A 126 -8.33 8.97 3.85
CA ALA A 126 -7.16 8.77 4.71
C ALA A 126 -6.02 8.09 3.92
N GLY A 127 -4.78 8.51 4.19
CA GLY A 127 -3.60 7.97 3.52
C GLY A 127 -3.29 8.57 2.14
N PHE A 128 -4.15 9.45 1.61
CA PHE A 128 -3.87 10.21 0.40
C PHE A 128 -3.13 11.50 0.74
N MET A 129 -2.08 11.81 0.00
CA MET A 129 -1.25 13.00 0.18
C MET A 129 -0.94 13.62 -1.18
N PRO A 130 -0.98 14.96 -1.34
CA PRO A 130 -0.56 15.60 -2.58
C PRO A 130 0.89 15.25 -2.93
N LEU A 131 1.18 14.98 -4.21
CA LEU A 131 2.55 14.68 -4.65
C LEU A 131 3.54 15.82 -4.35
N SER A 132 3.06 17.07 -4.24
CA SER A 132 3.86 18.22 -3.85
C SER A 132 4.34 18.20 -2.39
N GLU A 133 3.73 17.36 -1.54
CA GLU A 133 4.03 17.27 -0.11
C GLU A 133 4.83 16.01 0.27
N VAL A 134 5.17 15.18 -0.72
CA VAL A 134 5.90 13.94 -0.50
C VAL A 134 7.29 13.99 -1.12
N LYS A 135 8.24 13.31 -0.47
CA LYS A 135 9.57 13.06 -1.00
C LYS A 135 9.72 11.58 -1.29
N ASN A 136 10.07 11.26 -2.55
CA ASN A 136 10.38 9.90 -2.98
C ASN A 136 11.76 9.46 -2.47
N HIS A 137 11.87 8.16 -2.18
CA HIS A 137 13.12 7.48 -1.81
C HIS A 137 13.34 6.27 -2.70
N PHE A 138 14.53 5.67 -2.61
CA PHE A 138 14.79 4.40 -3.27
C PHE A 138 13.81 3.31 -2.79
N PRO A 139 13.19 2.57 -3.72
CA PRO A 139 12.14 1.60 -3.37
C PRO A 139 12.69 0.35 -2.69
N MET A 140 13.94 0.00 -2.94
CA MET A 140 14.59 -1.21 -2.43
C MET A 140 15.86 -0.86 -1.69
N ASP A 141 16.17 -1.64 -0.67
CA ASP A 141 17.51 -1.73 -0.09
C ASP A 141 18.36 -2.67 -0.96
N THR A 142 19.35 -2.13 -1.65
CA THR A 142 20.08 -2.79 -2.74
C THR A 142 21.49 -3.23 -2.35
N ARG A 143 21.68 -3.78 -1.14
CA ARG A 143 23.03 -4.08 -0.60
C ARG A 143 23.90 -5.03 -1.45
N ASN A 144 23.34 -5.70 -2.46
CA ASN A 144 24.05 -6.60 -3.38
C ASN A 144 23.62 -6.40 -4.85
N PHE A 145 23.62 -5.15 -5.32
CA PHE A 145 23.35 -4.86 -6.75
C PHE A 145 24.58 -5.16 -7.61
N THR A 146 24.41 -5.89 -8.71
CA THR A 146 25.44 -6.21 -9.72
C THR A 146 24.97 -5.72 -11.08
#